data_AF-A0A950H0H5-F1
#
_entry.id   AF-A0A950H0H5-F1
#
_cell.length_a   1.000
_cell.length_b   1.000
_cell.length_c   1.000
_cell.angle_alpha   90.00
_cell.angle_beta   90.00
_cell.angle_gamma   90.00
#
_symmetry.space_group_name_H-M   'P 1'
#
loop_
_entity.id
_entity.type
_entity.pdbx_description
1 polymer ?
#
loop_
_entity_poly.entity_id
_entity_poly.type
_entity_poly.pdbx_seq_one_letter_code
_entity_poly.pdbx_strand_id
1 'polypeptide(L)'
;MRVNLPAHYSDGQELSFSVQVGEDWWPPISVHYWTRETVTTSLQRAGLTNIRWRNPTLDPRGADRLGEDYWKAYLEHPHCVVIDATRGS
;
A
#
# COMPACT_ATOMS: atom_id res chain seq x y z
N MET A 1 3.84 -0.90 15.40
CA MET A 1 3.07 0.18 14.75
C MET A 1 1.60 -0.02 15.08
N ARG A 2 0.91 1.02 15.55
CA ARG A 2 -0.55 1.00 15.74
C ARG A 2 -1.18 2.07 14.85
N VAL A 3 -2.31 1.75 14.25
CA VAL A 3 -3.08 2.67 13.41
C VAL A 3 -4.52 2.66 13.91
N ASN A 4 -5.10 3.85 14.08
CA ASN A 4 -6.51 3.97 14.45
C ASN A 4 -7.35 4.11 13.17
N LEU A 5 -7.74 2.99 12.58
CA LEU A 5 -8.65 2.95 11.43
C LEU A 5 -10.07 2.59 11.88
N PRO A 6 -11.11 3.09 11.20
CA PRO A 6 -12.46 2.62 11.43
C PRO A 6 -12.58 1.13 11.08
N ALA A 7 -13.45 0.41 11.80
CA ALA A 7 -13.66 -1.04 11.60
C ALA A 7 -14.18 -1.38 10.19
N HIS A 8 -14.85 -0.43 9.55
CA HIS A 8 -15.36 -0.53 8.19
C HIS A 8 -15.05 0.76 7.44
N TYR A 9 -14.73 0.61 6.16
CA TYR A 9 -14.53 1.72 5.25
C TYR A 9 -15.02 1.33 3.86
N SER A 10 -15.49 2.31 3.10
CA SER A 10 -16.08 2.15 1.78
C SER A 10 -15.16 2.70 0.69
N ASP A 11 -15.28 2.17 -0.51
CA ASP A 11 -14.55 2.67 -1.67
C ASP A 11 -14.77 4.18 -1.88
N GLY A 12 -13.67 4.92 -2.06
CA GLY A 12 -13.66 6.37 -2.20
C GLY A 12 -13.79 7.15 -0.89
N GLN A 13 -13.89 6.49 0.25
CA GLN A 13 -13.96 7.17 1.55
C GLN A 13 -12.61 7.82 1.89
N GLU A 14 -12.65 9.08 2.32
CA GLU A 14 -11.51 9.71 3.00
C GLU A 14 -11.37 9.12 4.41
N LEU A 15 -10.17 8.64 4.71
CA LEU A 15 -9.76 8.14 6.02
C LEU A 15 -8.75 9.10 6.61
N SER A 16 -8.97 9.47 7.88
CA SER A 16 -7.99 10.19 8.68
C SER A 16 -7.56 9.31 9.84
N PHE A 17 -6.26 9.07 9.98
CA PHE A 17 -5.72 8.24 11.05
C PHE A 17 -4.36 8.75 11.53
N SER A 18 -4.06 8.49 12.81
CA SER A 18 -2.73 8.69 13.37
C SER A 18 -1.98 7.37 13.44
N VAL A 19 -0.65 7.44 13.37
CA VAL A 19 0.25 6.30 13.51
C VAL A 19 1.06 6.47 14.80
N GLN A 20 1.12 5.43 15.61
CA GLN A 20 2.02 5.39 16.77
C GLN A 20 3.33 4.69 16.43
N VAL A 21 4.44 5.36 16.69
CA VAL A 21 5.81 4.86 16.49
C VAL A 21 6.59 5.03 17.79
N GLY A 22 6.94 3.93 18.45
CA GLY A 22 7.44 3.97 19.81
C GLY A 22 6.34 4.43 20.78
N GLU A 23 6.66 5.42 21.61
CA GLU A 23 5.72 6.04 22.55
C GLU A 23 4.96 7.22 21.92
N ASP A 24 5.49 7.80 20.84
CA ASP A 24 4.96 8.99 20.21
C ASP A 24 3.87 8.72 19.18
N TRP A 25 2.91 9.65 19.11
CA TRP A 25 1.91 9.70 18.06
C TRP A 25 2.29 10.73 17.00
N TRP A 26 2.23 10.30 15.75
CA TRP A 26 2.36 11.21 14.62
C TRP A 26 1.06 12.00 14.40
N PRO A 27 1.13 13.21 13.81
CA PRO A 27 -0.03 13.95 13.38
C PRO A 27 -0.94 13.11 12.46
N PRO A 28 -2.26 13.38 12.43
CA PRO A 28 -3.17 12.66 11.54
C PRO A 28 -2.79 12.79 10.08
N ILE A 29 -2.93 11.68 9.34
CA ILE A 29 -2.71 11.59 7.90
C ILE A 29 -4.08 11.37 7.25
N SER A 30 -4.43 12.20 6.27
CA SER A 30 -5.61 12.01 5.42
C SER A 30 -5.24 11.27 4.14
N VAL A 31 -5.97 10.20 3.84
CA VAL A 31 -5.85 9.41 2.60
C VAL A 31 -7.23 9.03 2.08
N HIS A 32 -7.32 8.63 0.81
CA HIS A 32 -8.54 7.99 0.29
C HIS A 32 -8.33 6.48 0.23
N TYR A 33 -9.33 5.72 0.69
CA TYR A 33 -9.37 4.29 0.45
C TYR A 33 -9.95 4.01 -0.93
N TRP A 34 -9.15 3.35 -1.77
CA TRP A 34 -9.60 2.87 -3.08
C TRP A 34 -9.45 1.36 -3.14
N THR A 35 -10.53 0.70 -3.52
CA THR A 35 -10.53 -0.71 -3.86
C THR A 35 -9.68 -0.95 -5.09
N ARG A 36 -9.16 -2.18 -5.18
CA ARG A 36 -8.41 -2.65 -6.35
C ARG A 36 -9.19 -2.49 -7.65
N GLU A 37 -10.51 -2.72 -7.61
CA GLU A 37 -11.40 -2.62 -8.77
C GLU A 37 -11.49 -1.18 -9.27
N THR A 38 -11.68 -0.21 -8.37
CA THR A 38 -11.78 1.20 -8.73
C THR A 38 -10.47 1.74 -9.29
N VAL A 39 -9.33 1.40 -8.69
CA VAL A 39 -8.02 1.77 -9.25
C VAL A 39 -7.83 1.13 -10.64
N THR A 40 -8.12 -0.18 -10.78
CA THR A 40 -7.96 -0.88 -12.07
C THR A 40 -8.83 -0.27 -13.16
N THR A 41 -10.10 -0.02 -12.87
CA THR A 41 -11.05 0.62 -13.79
C THR A 41 -10.62 2.02 -14.17
N SER A 42 -10.08 2.79 -13.21
CA SER A 42 -9.60 4.16 -13.46
C SER A 42 -8.38 4.15 -14.38
N LEU A 43 -7.44 3.23 -14.18
CA LEU A 43 -6.29 3.06 -15.08
C LEU A 43 -6.74 2.67 -16.49
N GLN A 44 -7.70 1.75 -16.63
CA GLN A 44 -8.27 1.38 -17.93
C GLN A 44 -8.94 2.56 -18.64
N ARG A 45 -9.74 3.35 -17.91
CA ARG A 45 -10.38 4.58 -18.45
C ARG A 45 -9.36 5.62 -18.88
N ALA A 46 -8.20 5.67 -18.23
CA ALA A 46 -7.08 6.52 -18.63
C ALA A 46 -6.30 5.98 -19.85
N GLY A 47 -6.75 4.88 -20.46
CA GLY A 47 -6.10 4.27 -21.63
C GLY A 47 -4.90 3.40 -21.28
N LEU A 48 -4.73 3.01 -20.01
CA LEU A 48 -3.68 2.06 -19.61
C LEU A 48 -4.17 0.62 -19.74
N THR A 49 -3.29 -0.25 -20.24
CA THR A 49 -3.51 -1.67 -20.47
C THR A 49 -2.39 -2.49 -19.78
N ASN A 50 -2.50 -3.83 -19.81
CA ASN A 50 -1.55 -4.75 -19.17
C ASN A 50 -1.26 -4.42 -17.69
N ILE A 51 -2.32 -4.07 -16.94
CA ILE A 51 -2.22 -3.67 -15.53
C ILE A 51 -1.84 -4.86 -14.66
N ARG A 52 -0.74 -4.74 -13.91
CA ARG A 52 -0.24 -5.76 -12.99
C ARG A 52 -0.01 -5.17 -11.61
N TRP A 53 -0.64 -5.77 -10.61
CA TRP A 53 -0.41 -5.43 -9.21
C TRP A 53 0.70 -6.32 -8.67
N ARG A 54 1.71 -5.72 -8.07
CA ARG A 54 2.91 -6.38 -7.56
C ARG A 54 3.01 -6.17 -6.06
N ASN A 55 3.01 -7.27 -5.32
CA ASN A 55 3.40 -7.23 -3.92
C ASN A 55 4.92 -7.02 -3.82
N PRO A 56 5.40 -6.31 -2.79
CA PRO A 56 6.83 -6.22 -2.52
C PRO A 56 7.45 -7.61 -2.33
N THR A 57 8.68 -7.77 -2.81
CA THR A 57 9.51 -8.97 -2.59
C THR A 57 10.84 -8.55 -1.98
N LEU A 58 11.47 -9.42 -1.20
CA LEU A 58 12.78 -9.15 -0.62
C LEU A 58 13.88 -9.39 -1.67
N ASP A 59 14.65 -8.34 -1.97
CA ASP A 59 15.88 -8.46 -2.75
C ASP A 59 16.97 -9.16 -1.91
N PRO A 60 17.78 -10.06 -2.48
CA PRO A 60 18.85 -10.76 -1.75
C PRO A 60 19.79 -9.81 -0.98
N ARG A 61 20.11 -8.64 -1.55
CA ARG A 61 20.97 -7.63 -0.90
C ARG A 61 20.32 -7.06 0.37
N GLY A 62 18.99 -7.06 0.43
CA GLY A 62 18.21 -6.66 1.61
C GLY A 62 18.30 -7.71 2.72
N ALA A 63 18.27 -9.00 2.35
CA ALA A 63 18.46 -10.11 3.28
C ALA A 63 19.89 -10.12 3.83
N ASP A 64 20.90 -9.94 2.98
CA ASP A 64 22.31 -9.90 3.42
C ASP A 64 22.60 -8.78 4.42
N ARG A 65 21.89 -7.65 4.30
CA ARG A 65 22.13 -6.46 5.13
C ARG A 65 21.47 -6.52 6.51
N LEU A 66 20.24 -7.05 6.60
CA LEU A 66 19.41 -6.95 7.82
C LEU A 66 18.78 -8.29 8.25
N GLY A 67 18.97 -9.36 7.49
CA GLY A 67 18.33 -10.67 7.70
C GLY A 67 16.87 -10.69 7.25
N GLU A 68 16.36 -11.88 6.91
CA GLU A 68 14.96 -12.05 6.47
C GLU A 68 13.95 -11.70 7.57
N ASP A 69 14.25 -12.03 8.83
CA ASP A 69 13.37 -11.78 9.99
C ASP A 69 13.06 -10.29 10.18
N TYR A 70 14.02 -9.41 9.87
CA TYR A 70 13.81 -7.96 9.91
C TYR A 70 12.68 -7.53 8.95
N TRP A 71 12.60 -8.16 7.78
CA TRP A 71 11.63 -7.81 6.73
C TRP A 71 10.29 -8.51 6.86
N LYS A 72 10.20 -9.57 7.66
CA LYS A 72 9.00 -10.42 7.78
C LYS A 72 7.72 -9.62 8.00
N ALA A 73 7.72 -8.72 8.98
CA ALA A 73 6.54 -7.91 9.30
C ALA A 73 6.10 -7.01 8.13
N TYR A 74 7.04 -6.48 7.35
CA TYR A 74 6.74 -5.67 6.18
C TYR A 74 6.18 -6.51 5.03
N LEU A 75 6.72 -7.71 4.81
CA LEU A 75 6.26 -8.61 3.74
C LEU A 75 4.88 -9.22 4.05
N GLU A 76 4.55 -9.46 5.32
CA GLU A 76 3.22 -9.93 5.75
C GLU A 76 2.16 -8.83 5.67
N HIS A 77 2.54 -7.58 5.93
CA HIS A 77 1.65 -6.43 5.96
C HIS A 77 2.21 -5.22 5.20
N PRO A 78 2.36 -5.31 3.86
CA PRO A 78 2.93 -4.23 3.07
C PRO A 78 2.00 -3.02 3.08
N HIS A 79 2.54 -1.85 3.41
CA HIS A 79 1.77 -0.59 3.40
C HIS A 79 1.66 0.03 2.00
N CYS A 80 2.37 -0.53 1.01
CA CYS A 80 2.33 -0.07 -0.37
C CYS A 80 2.29 -1.25 -1.34
N VAL A 81 1.80 -0.96 -2.54
CA VAL A 81 1.74 -1.88 -3.67
C VAL A 81 2.30 -1.18 -4.91
N VAL A 82 2.98 -1.93 -5.77
CA VAL A 82 3.45 -1.40 -7.06
C VAL A 82 2.45 -1.80 -8.13
N ILE A 83 2.15 -0.87 -9.03
CA ILE A 83 1.26 -1.11 -10.17
C ILE A 83 2.04 -0.82 -11.45
N ASP A 84 2.25 -1.86 -12.25
CA ASP A 84 2.83 -1.74 -13.59
C ASP A 84 1.68 -1.65 -14.60
N ALA A 85 1.76 -0.73 -15.55
CA ALA A 85 0.83 -0.65 -16.68
C ALA A 85 1.50 0.00 -17.89
N THR A 86 0.93 -0.22 -19.08
CA THR A 86 1.42 0.35 -20.34
C THR A 86 0.35 1.18 -21.01
N ARG A 87 0.72 2.22 -21.77
CA ARG A 87 -0.25 2.96 -22.59
C ARG A 87 -0.82 2.04 -23.68
N GLY A 88 -2.14 2.00 -23.79
CA GLY A 88 -2.83 1.35 -24.91
C GLY A 88 -2.47 2.02 -26.22
N SER A 89 -2.21 1.20 -27.24
CA SER A 89 -2.02 1.61 -28.64
C SER A 89 -3.33 2.02 -29.28
#